data_AF-A0A969EXD6-F1
#
_entry.id   AF-A0A969EXD6-F1
#
_cell.length_a   1.000
_cell.length_b   1.000
_cell.length_c   1.000
_cell.angle_alpha   90.00
_cell.angle_beta   90.00
_cell.angle_gamma   90.00
#
_symmetry.space_group_name_H-M   'P 1'
#
loop_
_entity.id
_entity.type
_entity.pdbx_description
1 polymer ?
#
loop_
_entity_poly.entity_id
_entity_poly.type
_entity_poly.pdbx_seq_one_letter_code
_entity_poly.pdbx_strand_id
1 'polypeptide(L)'
;MTQAGTGTPTLVLVQDGAALTGSYTGRFGENPIEGSITDNAITFSFTAAGPMGSALVTYSGTVEGAAMSGTMKMGDRAGGTFTGVRK
;
A
#
# COMPACT_ATOMS: atom_id res chain seq x y z
N MET A 1 -10.79 16.98 -12.72
CA MET A 1 -9.52 16.20 -12.64
C MET A 1 -9.44 15.64 -11.23
N THR A 2 -9.56 14.33 -11.05
CA THR A 2 -9.64 13.67 -9.75
C THR A 2 -8.33 13.84 -8.97
N GLN A 3 -8.31 14.79 -8.04
CA GLN A 3 -7.25 14.90 -7.03
C GLN A 3 -7.43 13.74 -6.03
N ALA A 4 -7.06 12.53 -6.45
CA ALA A 4 -6.71 11.49 -5.50
C ALA A 4 -5.48 12.02 -4.77
N GLY A 5 -5.67 12.58 -3.57
CA GLY A 5 -4.67 13.43 -2.92
C GLY A 5 -3.28 12.84 -3.04
N THR A 6 -2.37 13.57 -3.66
CA THR A 6 -0.94 13.25 -3.73
C THR A 6 -0.36 13.40 -2.34
N GLY A 7 -0.57 12.38 -1.51
CA GLY A 7 0.32 12.15 -0.39
C GLY A 7 1.58 11.51 -0.95
N THR A 8 2.73 11.89 -0.43
CA THR A 8 3.98 11.13 -0.58
C THR A 8 4.16 10.27 0.67
N PRO A 9 3.35 9.21 0.89
CA PRO A 9 3.59 8.33 2.01
C PRO A 9 4.93 7.62 1.80
N THR A 10 5.64 7.42 2.89
CA THR A 10 6.81 6.54 2.90
C THR A 10 6.34 5.18 3.35
N LEU A 11 6.64 4.15 2.55
CA LEU A 11 6.38 2.75 2.92
C LEU A 11 7.74 2.08 3.13
N VAL A 12 7.96 1.56 4.33
CA VAL A 12 9.10 0.71 4.63
C VAL A 12 8.60 -0.72 4.54
N LEU A 13 9.11 -1.51 3.60
CA LEU A 13 8.70 -2.89 3.37
C LEU A 13 9.91 -3.81 3.58
N VAL A 14 9.74 -4.82 4.42
CA VAL A 14 10.70 -5.88 4.71
C VAL A 14 10.11 -7.18 4.18
N GLN A 15 10.82 -7.78 3.23
CA GLN A 15 10.45 -9.08 2.67
C GLN A 15 11.22 -10.18 3.41
N ASP A 16 10.49 -11.17 3.92
CA ASP A 16 11.04 -12.41 4.47
C ASP A 16 10.43 -13.60 3.73
N GLY A 17 11.15 -14.09 2.72
CA GLY A 17 10.65 -15.09 1.78
C GLY A 17 9.40 -14.59 1.04
N ALA A 18 8.25 -15.20 1.33
CA ALA A 18 6.95 -14.83 0.79
C ALA A 18 6.17 -13.82 1.67
N ALA A 19 6.57 -13.65 2.93
CA ALA A 19 5.95 -12.70 3.83
C ALA A 19 6.49 -11.29 3.58
N LEU A 20 5.60 -10.31 3.59
CA LEU A 20 5.96 -8.90 3.47
C LEU A 20 5.40 -8.16 4.69
N THR A 21 6.29 -7.59 5.49
CA THR A 21 5.90 -6.77 6.64
C THR A 21 6.42 -5.35 6.43
N GLY A 22 5.85 -4.38 7.13
CA GLY A 22 6.30 -3.02 6.93
C GLY A 22 5.61 -1.99 7.80
N SER A 23 5.89 -0.74 7.48
CA SER A 23 5.30 0.42 8.13
C SER A 23 4.93 1.44 7.06
N TYR A 24 3.67 1.86 7.09
CA TYR A 24 3.14 2.98 6.34
C TYR A 24 3.30 4.23 7.19
N THR A 25 3.96 5.26 6.66
CA THR A 25 4.00 6.58 7.29
C THR A 25 3.44 7.60 6.30
N GLY A 26 2.34 8.24 6.65
CA GLY A 26 1.71 9.24 5.79
C GLY A 26 0.63 10.04 6.49
N ARG A 27 -0.33 10.55 5.70
CA ARG A 27 -1.41 11.41 6.21
C ARG A 27 -2.31 10.73 7.25
N PHE A 28 -2.34 9.40 7.24
CA PHE A 28 -3.15 8.56 8.15
C PHE A 28 -2.35 8.13 9.40
N GLY A 29 -1.18 8.74 9.63
CA GLY A 29 -0.26 8.36 10.69
C GLY A 29 0.66 7.20 10.31
N GLU A 30 1.24 6.58 11.33
CA GLU A 30 2.06 5.38 11.20
C GLU A 30 1.20 4.14 11.43
N ASN A 31 1.13 3.26 10.44
CA ASN A 31 0.35 2.02 10.53
C ASN A 31 1.20 0.84 10.07
N PRO A 32 1.15 -0.32 10.75
CA PRO A 32 1.81 -1.52 10.28
C PRO A 32 1.21 -1.97 8.94
N ILE A 33 2.08 -2.41 8.05
CA ILE A 33 1.71 -3.04 6.78
C ILE A 33 1.93 -4.53 6.92
N GLU A 34 0.92 -5.30 6.52
CA GLU A 34 1.01 -6.75 6.41
C GLU A 34 0.64 -7.18 5.00
N GLY A 35 1.44 -8.08 4.44
CA GLY A 35 1.27 -8.54 3.08
C GLY A 35 2.10 -9.76 2.75
N SER A 36 2.13 -10.05 1.46
CA SER A 36 2.89 -11.13 0.87
C SER A 36 3.34 -10.75 -0.53
N ILE A 37 4.47 -11.32 -0.94
CA ILE A 37 4.96 -11.22 -2.31
C ILE A 37 5.29 -12.61 -2.81
N THR A 38 4.76 -12.94 -3.99
CA THR A 38 4.96 -14.23 -4.66
C THR A 38 5.43 -13.94 -6.07
N ASP A 39 6.63 -14.41 -6.40
CA ASP A 39 7.33 -14.09 -7.64
C ASP A 39 7.47 -12.56 -7.81
N ASN A 40 6.60 -11.98 -8.64
CA ASN A 40 6.50 -10.56 -8.95
C ASN A 40 5.14 -9.97 -8.57
N ALA A 41 4.21 -10.77 -8.03
CA ALA A 41 2.92 -10.29 -7.54
C ALA A 41 3.03 -9.90 -6.06
N ILE A 42 2.71 -8.65 -5.75
CA ILE A 42 2.72 -8.11 -4.39
C ILE A 42 1.30 -7.79 -3.96
N THR A 43 0.94 -8.23 -2.76
CA THR A 43 -0.31 -7.84 -2.12
C THR A 43 -0.04 -7.47 -0.67
N PHE A 44 -0.44 -6.27 -0.27
CA PHE A 44 -0.28 -5.82 1.11
C PHE A 44 -1.49 -4.99 1.53
N SER A 45 -1.73 -4.91 2.82
CA SER A 45 -2.81 -4.12 3.37
C SER A 45 -2.38 -3.41 4.64
N PHE A 46 -3.03 -2.29 4.90
CA PHE A 46 -2.91 -1.59 6.17
C PHE A 46 -4.25 -1.01 6.56
N THR A 47 -4.43 -0.82 7.86
CA THR A 47 -5.61 -0.16 8.41
C THR A 47 -5.30 1.32 8.54
N ALA A 48 -5.97 2.16 7.73
CA ALA A 48 -5.85 3.61 7.84
C ALA A 48 -6.75 4.11 8.97
N ALA A 49 -6.17 4.59 10.07
CA ALA A 49 -6.92 5.28 11.11
C ALA A 49 -7.17 6.75 10.71
N GLY A 50 -8.43 7.18 10.76
CA GLY A 50 -8.83 8.56 10.50
C GLY A 50 -9.88 9.06 11.49
N PRO A 51 -10.24 10.35 11.42
CA PRO A 51 -11.21 10.96 12.33
C PRO A 51 -12.62 10.36 12.23
N MET A 52 -12.95 9.65 11.14
CA MET A 52 -14.21 8.91 10.98
C MET A 52 -14.12 7.43 11.36
N GLY A 53 -12.97 6.94 11.84
CA GLY A 53 -12.72 5.54 12.15
C GLY A 53 -11.59 4.92 11.32
N SER A 54 -11.44 3.60 11.44
CA SER A 54 -10.43 2.81 10.74
C SER A 54 -10.98 2.20 9.45
N ALA A 55 -10.25 2.32 8.35
CA ALA A 55 -10.59 1.69 7.07
C ALA A 55 -9.47 0.74 6.61
N LEU A 56 -9.82 -0.48 6.21
CA LEU A 56 -8.87 -1.39 5.60
C LEU A 56 -8.57 -0.94 4.17
N VAL A 57 -7.28 -0.78 3.88
CA VAL A 57 -6.77 -0.46 2.54
C VAL A 57 -5.91 -1.61 2.05
N THR A 58 -6.34 -2.25 0.97
CA THR A 58 -5.63 -3.37 0.33
C THR A 58 -5.02 -2.91 -0.98
N TYR A 59 -3.75 -3.21 -1.18
CA TYR A 59 -2.96 -2.93 -2.36
C TYR A 59 -2.60 -4.24 -3.03
N SER A 60 -2.87 -4.35 -4.32
CA SER A 60 -2.49 -5.49 -5.14
C SER A 60 -1.84 -4.98 -6.42
N GLY A 61 -0.65 -5.49 -6.72
CA GLY A 61 0.12 -5.03 -7.86
C GLY A 61 1.20 -6.02 -8.26
N THR A 62 2.06 -5.56 -9.16
CA THR A 62 3.24 -6.27 -9.60
C THR A 62 4.49 -5.41 -9.44
N VAL A 63 5.61 -6.07 -9.14
CA VAL A 63 6.93 -5.46 -9.01
C VAL A 63 7.77 -5.86 -10.21
N GLU A 64 8.28 -4.85 -10.92
CA GLU A 64 9.15 -4.99 -12.09
C GLU A 64 10.46 -4.23 -11.82
N GLY A 65 11.47 -4.97 -11.33
CA GLY A 65 12.76 -4.40 -10.98
C GLY A 65 12.65 -3.40 -9.82
N ALA A 66 12.85 -2.12 -10.12
CA ALA A 66 12.72 -1.04 -9.14
C ALA A 66 11.34 -0.36 -9.16
N ALA A 67 10.50 -0.63 -10.16
CA ALA A 67 9.17 -0.07 -10.27
C ALA A 67 8.13 -1.05 -9.75
N MET A 68 7.04 -0.54 -9.17
CA MET A 68 5.85 -1.32 -8.88
C MET A 68 4.62 -0.53 -9.30
N SER A 69 3.61 -1.25 -9.77
CA SER A 69 2.33 -0.66 -10.12
C SER A 69 1.19 -1.59 -9.73
N GLY A 70 0.04 -1.01 -9.46
CA GLY A 70 -1.11 -1.80 -9.10
C GLY A 70 -2.34 -0.98 -8.77
N THR A 71 -3.25 -1.64 -8.07
CA THR A 71 -4.50 -1.07 -7.62
C THR A 71 -4.57 -1.10 -6.10
N MET A 72 -5.16 -0.06 -5.53
CA MET A 72 -5.54 0.00 -4.14
C MET A 72 -7.06 -0.04 -4.04
N LYS A 73 -7.58 -0.72 -3.02
CA LYS A 73 -8.99 -0.75 -2.64
C LYS A 73 -9.10 -0.35 -1.18
N MET A 74 -9.98 0.59 -0.89
CA MET A 74 -10.32 1.05 0.45
C MET A 74 -11.78 0.69 0.71
N GLY A 75 -11.99 -0.38 1.48
CA GLY A 75 -13.30 -1.03 1.59
C GLY A 75 -13.88 -1.45 0.23
N ASP A 76 -15.21 -1.50 0.12
CA ASP A 76 -15.91 -1.96 -1.09
C ASP A 76 -16.22 -0.86 -2.12
N ARG A 77 -16.00 0.41 -1.75
CA ARG A 77 -16.51 1.56 -2.51
C ARG A 77 -15.45 2.48 -3.09
N ALA A 78 -14.24 2.47 -2.54
CA ALA A 78 -13.16 3.34 -2.97
C ALA A 78 -12.01 2.51 -3.53
N GLY A 79 -11.53 2.91 -4.71
CA GLY A 79 -10.37 2.28 -5.35
C GLY A 79 -9.57 3.31 -6.12
N GLY A 80 -8.30 3.00 -6.34
CA GLY A 80 -7.38 3.83 -7.11
C GLY A 80 -6.24 3.00 -7.68
N THR A 81 -5.43 3.61 -8.53
CA THR A 81 -4.16 3.03 -8.98
C THR A 81 -3.02 3.62 -8.15
N PHE A 82 -1.95 2.83 -7.99
CA PHE A 82 -0.73 3.31 -7.37
C PHE A 82 0.48 2.95 -8.25
N THR A 83 1.49 3.80 -8.17
CA THR A 83 2.83 3.51 -8.68
C THR A 83 3.82 3.77 -7.56
N GLY A 84 4.86 2.95 -7.49
CA GLY A 84 5.92 3.06 -6.51
C GLY A 84 7.26 2.80 -7.17
N VAL A 85 8.29 3.46 -6.68
CA VAL A 85 9.67 3.20 -7.08
C VAL A 85 10.45 2.86 -5.83
N ARG A 86 11.11 1.70 -5.83
CA ARG A 86 12.05 1.29 -4.79
C ARG A 86 13.29 2.18 -4.89
N LYS A 87 13.59 2.90 -3.80
CA LYS A 87 14.78 3.74 -3.68
C LYS A 87 15.90 2.99 -2.96
#